data_AF-K2F855-F1
#
_entry.id   AF-K2F855-F1
#
_cell.length_a   1.000
_cell.length_b   1.000
_cell.length_c   1.000
_cell.angle_alpha   90.00
_cell.angle_beta   90.00
_cell.angle_gamma   90.00
#
_symmetry.space_group_name_H-M   'P 1'
#
loop_
_entity.id
_entity.type
_entity.pdbx_description
1 polymer ?
#
loop_
_entity_poly.entity_id
_entity_poly.type
_entity_poly.pdbx_seq_one_letter_code
_entity_poly.pdbx_strand_id
1 'polypeptide(L)' 'MQFHFSEELRIRCQQLIKKKTGKEISYEQADMYLDAFGKVGMLTLRVIQNNQNKTKQHEKNNST' A
#
# COMPACT_ATOMS: atom_id res chain seq x y z
N MET A 1 -15.86 0.76 17.35
CA MET A 1 -15.32 -0.51 16.84
C MET A 1 -13.89 -0.25 16.36
N GLN A 2 -12.87 -0.81 17.02
CA GLN A 2 -11.57 -0.94 16.37
C GLN A 2 -11.73 -2.03 15.30
N PHE A 3 -11.55 -1.65 14.04
CA PHE A 3 -11.44 -2.64 12.97
C PHE A 3 -10.10 -3.36 13.15
N HIS A 4 -10.13 -4.67 13.33
CA HIS A 4 -8.92 -5.49 13.35
C HIS A 4 -8.79 -6.21 12.01
N PHE A 5 -7.56 -6.25 11.49
CA PHE A 5 -7.25 -7.05 10.32
C PHE A 5 -7.31 -8.56 10.66
N SER A 6 -7.45 -9.40 9.64
CA SER A 6 -7.41 -10.84 9.84
C SER A 6 -6.09 -11.24 10.51
N GLU A 7 -6.13 -12.28 11.35
CA GLU A 7 -4.94 -12.75 12.05
C GLU A 7 -3.84 -13.16 11.07
N GLU A 8 -4.20 -13.85 9.99
CA GLU A 8 -3.27 -14.22 8.93
C GLU A 8 -2.52 -12.99 8.36
N LEU A 9 -3.23 -11.88 8.12
CA LEU A 9 -2.62 -10.68 7.57
C LEU A 9 -1.69 -9.99 8.57
N ARG A 10 -2.07 -9.98 9.86
CA ARG A 10 -1.21 -9.48 10.94
C ARG A 10 0.07 -10.29 11.08
N ILE A 11 -0.03 -11.62 11.05
CA ILE A 11 1.14 -12.52 11.11
C ILE A 11 2.08 -12.26 9.93
N ARG A 12 1.54 -12.15 8.71
CA ARG A 12 2.34 -11.81 7.51
C ARG A 12 3.03 -10.45 7.65
N CYS A 13 2.34 -9.45 8.21
CA CYS A 13 2.92 -8.13 8.46
C CYS A 13 4.06 -8.20 9.48
N GLN A 14 3.88 -8.90 10.61
CA GLN A 14 4.94 -9.13 11.59
C GLN A 14 6.15 -9.82 10.97
N GLN A 15 5.95 -10.87 10.19
CA GLN A 15 7.03 -11.58 9.50
C GLN A 15 7.78 -10.66 8.54
N LEU A 16 7.07 -9.82 7.79
CA LEU A 16 7.67 -8.85 6.87
C LEU A 16 8.52 -7.82 7.62
N ILE A 17 7.98 -7.23 8.69
CA ILE A 17 8.68 -6.22 9.49
C ILE A 17 9.90 -6.83 10.18
N LYS A 18 9.77 -8.02 10.77
CA LYS A 18 10.90 -8.77 11.36
C LYS A 18 11.97 -9.05 10.31
N LYS A 19 11.59 -9.51 9.12
CA LYS A 19 12.54 -9.77 8.03
C LYS A 19 13.28 -8.51 7.57
N LYS A 20 12.63 -7.35 7.57
CA LYS A 20 13.21 -6.09 7.07
C LYS A 20 13.99 -5.30 8.10
N THR A 21 13.58 -5.37 9.37
CA THR A 21 14.11 -4.51 10.43
C THR A 21 14.79 -5.28 11.56
N GLY A 22 14.64 -6.61 11.59
CA GLY A 22 15.07 -7.46 12.70
C GLY A 22 14.20 -7.37 13.95
N LYS A 23 13.17 -6.50 13.97
CA LYS A 23 12.33 -6.25 15.15
C LYS A 23 11.04 -7.04 15.10
N GLU A 24 10.67 -7.61 16.25
CA GLU A 24 9.33 -8.15 16.48
C GLU A 24 8.38 -7.03 16.87
N ILE A 25 7.14 -7.10 16.37
CA ILE A 25 6.10 -6.10 16.63
C ILE A 25 4.83 -6.79 17.12
N SER A 26 4.02 -6.11 17.91
CA SER A 26 2.73 -6.63 18.40
C SER A 26 1.65 -6.66 17.30
N TYR A 27 0.51 -7.31 17.58
CA TYR A 27 -0.65 -7.27 16.67
C TYR A 27 -1.22 -5.86 16.49
N GLU A 28 -1.25 -5.05 17.54
CA GLU A 28 -1.69 -3.64 17.44
C GLU A 28 -0.74 -2.83 16.56
N GLN A 29 0.57 -3.03 16.70
CA GLN A 29 1.55 -2.40 15.82
C GLN A 29 1.39 -2.89 14.37
N ALA A 30 1.13 -4.18 14.16
CA ALA A 30 0.86 -4.73 12.84
C ALA A 30 -0.37 -4.09 12.19
N ASP A 31 -1.45 -3.88 12.94
CA ASP A 31 -2.65 -3.17 12.48
C ASP A 31 -2.30 -1.74 12.03
N MET A 32 -1.49 -1.01 12.82
CA MET A 32 -1.02 0.34 12.45
C MET A 32 -0.19 0.35 11.16
N TYR A 33 0.70 -0.63 10.97
CA TYR A 33 1.50 -0.75 9.75
C TYR A 33 0.63 -1.08 8.53
N LEU A 34 -0.33 -1.99 8.68
CA LEU A 34 -1.26 -2.37 7.60
C LEU A 34 -2.10 -1.18 7.15
N ASP A 35 -2.59 -0.36 8.07
CA ASP A 35 -3.29 0.89 7.77
C ASP A 35 -2.40 1.87 6.98
N ALA A 36 -1.13 2.02 7.39
CA ALA A 36 -0.18 2.86 6.68
C ALA A 36 0.10 2.34 5.26
N PHE A 37 0.26 1.02 5.10
CA PHE A 37 0.46 0.39 3.79
C PHE A 37 -0.74 0.60 2.88
N GLY A 38 -1.97 0.47 3.38
CA GLY A 38 -3.18 0.73 2.61
C GLY A 38 -3.23 2.17 2.06
N LYS A 39 -2.92 3.15 2.90
CA LYS A 39 -2.88 4.58 2.51
C LYS A 39 -1.82 4.85 1.45
N VAL A 40 -0.60 4.35 1.63
CA VAL A 40 0.50 4.51 0.67
C VAL A 40 0.21 3.79 -0.65
N GLY A 41 -0.34 2.57 -0.58
CA GLY A 41 -0.75 1.79 -1.75
C GLY A 41 -1.79 2.53 -2.58
N MET A 42 -2.80 3.13 -1.94
CA MET A 42 -3.84 3.88 -2.64
C MET A 42 -3.29 5.15 -3.34
N LEU A 43 -2.38 5.87 -2.68
CA LEU A 43 -1.69 7.01 -3.30
C LEU A 43 -0.87 6.58 -4.51
N THR A 44 -0.15 5.46 -4.38
CA THR A 44 0.67 4.90 -5.46
C THR A 44 -0.20 4.53 -6.67
N LEU A 45 -1.33 3.85 -6.46
CA LEU A 45 -2.28 3.51 -7.53
C LEU A 45 -2.83 4.77 -8.21
N ARG A 46 -3.16 5.81 -7.44
CA ARG A 46 -3.63 7.09 -8.00
C ARG A 46 -2.58 7.76 -8.88
N VAL A 47 -1.31 7.77 -8.46
CA VAL A 47 -0.21 8.32 -9.26
C VAL A 47 -0.04 7.54 -10.56
N ILE A 48 -0.07 6.19 -10.50
CA ILE A 48 0.03 5.34 -11.69
C ILE A 48 -1.12 5.62 -12.67
N GLN A 49 -2.37 5.68 -12.18
CA GLN A 49 -3.54 5.99 -12.99
C GLN A 49 -3.43 7.37 -13.65
N ASN A 50 -3.01 8.39 -12.90
CA ASN A 50 -2.82 9.74 -13.43
C ASN A 50 -1.74 9.78 -14.53
N ASN A 51 -0.64 9.05 -14.35
CA ASN A 51 0.42 8.99 -15.35
C ASN A 51 -0.04 8.27 -16.63
N GLN A 52 -0.77 7.15 -16.51
CA GLN A 52 -1.34 6.45 -17.66
C GLN A 52 -2.33 7.32 -18.44
N ASN A 53 -3.15 8.11 -17.74
CA ASN A 53 -4.12 9.01 -18.38
C ASN A 53 -3.43 10.18 -19.12
N LYS A 54 -2.31 10.70 -18.59
CA LYS A 54 -1.52 11.74 -19.26
C LYS A 54 -0.86 11.22 -20.54
N THR A 55 -0.32 10.01 -20.54
CA THR A 55 0.28 9.40 -21.74
C THR A 55 -0.75 9.23 -22.86
N LYS A 56 -1.95 8.74 -22.52
CA LYS A 56 -3.05 8.59 -23.50
C LYS A 56 -3.54 9.92 -24.08
N GLN A 57 -3.48 11.02 -23.34
CA GLN A 57 -3.82 12.35 -23.86
C GLN A 57 -2.74 12.91 -24.79
N HIS A 58 -1.46 12.64 -24.50
CA HIS A 58 -0.35 13.07 -25.35
C HIS A 58 -0.34 12.37 -26.72
N GLU A 59 -0.67 11.07 -26.76
CA GLU A 59 -0.77 10.30 -28.01
C GLU A 59 -1.93 10.76 -28.88
N LYS A 60 -3.06 11.14 -28.27
CA LYS A 60 -4.23 11.68 -29.00
C LYS A 60 -3.96 13.05 -29.62
N ASN A 61 -3.18 13.90 -28.95
CA ASN A 61 -2.89 15.25 -29.43
C ASN A 61 -1.77 15.33 -30.49
N ASN A 62 -0.91 14.30 -30.59
CA ASN A 62 0.14 14.22 -31.61
C ASN A 62 -0.29 13.51 -32.91
N SER A 63 -1.56 13.08 -33.00
CA SER A 63 -2.12 12.38 -34.16
C SER A 63 -3.06 13.25 -35.00
N THR A 64 -3.01 14.58 -34.86
CA THR A 64 -3.74 15.57 -35.67
C THR A 64 -2.73 16.50 -36.33
#